data_AF-A0A9W4JPR3-F1
#
_entry.id   AF-A0A9W4JPR3-F1
#
_cell.length_a   1.000
_cell.length_b   1.000
_cell.length_c   1.000
_cell.angle_alpha   90.00
_cell.angle_beta   90.00
_cell.angle_gamma   90.00
#
_symmetry.space_group_name_H-M   'P 1'
#
loop_
_entity.id
_entity.type
_entity.pdbx_description
1 polymer ?
#
loop_
_entity_poly.entity_id
_entity_poly.type
_entity_poly.pdbx_seq_one_letter_code
_entity_poly.pdbx_strand_id
1 'polypeptide(L)'
;MLAKSSDATHYALQTLNRRIEHRLEKLRVNTTRLKRELWLLQRHVKEFRHPLFENWEADLLTRLIEVAYASEYRKLPGGVVIGKETFSERENLTRAYSLAARDIRSTTIRKLGLSDRYHEALQRYPEVSCGWTYLEPRTDMDQVAPYRSQNPFRTEFAFAKWLVEEKESRPELYGFWSKLFPVCYDRSVQQSASFF
;
A
#
# COMPACT_ATOMS: atom_id res chain seq x y z
N MET A 1 18.82 -58.13 -47.80
CA MET A 1 18.76 -57.76 -46.36
C MET A 1 18.82 -56.25 -46.10
N LEU A 2 19.39 -55.41 -46.98
CA LEU A 2 19.56 -53.97 -46.76
C LEU A 2 18.25 -53.14 -46.78
N ALA A 3 17.27 -53.47 -47.63
CA ALA A 3 16.00 -52.73 -47.72
C ALA A 3 15.17 -52.81 -46.42
N LYS A 4 15.08 -53.98 -45.78
CA LYS A 4 14.37 -54.17 -44.49
C LYS A 4 15.00 -53.38 -43.34
N SER A 5 16.31 -53.11 -43.39
CA SER A 5 17.03 -52.32 -42.38
C SER A 5 16.72 -50.82 -42.51
N SER A 6 16.63 -50.32 -43.75
CA SER A 6 16.27 -48.93 -44.05
C SER A 6 14.83 -48.60 -43.65
N ASP A 7 13.90 -49.53 -43.84
CA ASP A 7 12.49 -49.32 -43.47
C ASP A 7 12.31 -49.33 -41.94
N ALA A 8 13.06 -50.17 -41.24
CA ALA A 8 13.05 -50.24 -39.77
C ALA A 8 13.64 -48.96 -39.13
N THR A 9 14.73 -48.42 -39.69
CA THR A 9 15.31 -47.15 -39.21
C THR A 9 14.40 -45.96 -39.52
N HIS A 10 13.76 -45.93 -40.69
CA HIS A 10 12.77 -44.90 -41.04
C HIS A 10 11.56 -44.91 -40.09
N TYR A 11 11.05 -46.09 -39.75
CA TYR A 11 9.95 -46.24 -38.78
C TYR A 11 10.36 -45.81 -37.36
N ALA A 12 11.56 -46.16 -36.92
CA ALA A 12 12.09 -45.74 -35.62
C ALA A 12 12.23 -44.22 -35.53
N LEU A 13 12.73 -43.58 -36.60
CA LEU A 13 12.85 -42.12 -36.69
C LEU A 13 11.48 -41.43 -36.68
N GLN A 14 10.50 -41.93 -37.42
CA GLN A 14 9.13 -41.39 -37.38
C GLN A 14 8.51 -41.48 -35.98
N THR A 15 8.70 -42.61 -35.30
CA THR A 15 8.18 -42.82 -33.94
C THR A 15 8.83 -41.86 -32.95
N LEU A 16 10.14 -41.63 -33.11
CA LEU A 16 10.91 -40.73 -32.26
C LEU A 16 10.54 -39.27 -32.52
N ASN A 17 10.35 -38.87 -33.78
CA ASN A 17 9.83 -37.54 -34.14
C ASN A 17 8.45 -37.28 -33.54
N ARG A 18 7.50 -38.21 -33.68
CA ARG A 18 6.17 -38.09 -33.05
C ARG A 18 6.25 -37.92 -31.53
N ARG A 19 7.17 -38.64 -30.88
CA ARG A 19 7.40 -38.53 -29.43
C ARG A 19 8.00 -37.16 -29.06
N ILE A 20 8.91 -36.62 -29.86
CA ILE A 20 9.47 -35.28 -29.65
C ILE A 20 8.40 -34.21 -29.84
N GLU A 21 7.60 -34.28 -30.89
CA GLU A 21 6.49 -33.36 -31.15
C GLU A 21 5.49 -33.35 -29.99
N HIS A 22 5.12 -34.52 -29.49
CA HIS A 22 4.23 -34.62 -28.32
C HIS A 22 4.84 -34.01 -27.05
N ARG A 23 6.15 -34.18 -26.83
CA ARG A 23 6.85 -33.55 -25.69
C ARG A 23 6.93 -32.03 -25.84
N LEU A 24 7.18 -31.53 -27.05
CA LEU A 24 7.20 -30.10 -27.34
C LEU A 24 5.85 -29.46 -27.10
N GLU A 25 4.76 -30.11 -27.52
CA GLU A 25 3.41 -29.60 -27.29
C GLU A 25 3.08 -29.57 -25.79
N LYS A 26 3.43 -30.63 -25.06
CA LYS A 26 3.27 -30.66 -23.60
C LYS A 26 4.06 -29.54 -22.90
N LEU A 27 5.29 -29.28 -23.35
CA LEU A 27 6.11 -28.17 -22.82
C LEU A 27 5.50 -26.79 -23.15
N ARG A 28 4.93 -26.61 -24.34
CA ARG A 28 4.23 -25.37 -24.72
C ARG A 28 3.04 -25.11 -23.82
N VAL A 29 2.17 -26.12 -23.63
CA VAL A 29 1.01 -26.02 -22.74
C VAL A 29 1.42 -25.73 -21.29
N ASN A 30 2.46 -26.38 -20.80
CA ASN A 30 2.97 -26.10 -19.46
C ASN A 30 3.53 -24.67 -19.35
N THR A 31 4.23 -24.19 -20.37
CA THR A 31 4.79 -22.82 -20.39
C THR A 31 3.71 -21.76 -20.39
N THR A 32 2.62 -21.95 -21.16
CA THR A 32 1.50 -21.00 -21.18
C THR A 32 0.76 -21.01 -19.83
N ARG A 33 0.57 -22.19 -19.23
CA ARG A 33 -0.02 -22.31 -17.88
C ARG A 33 0.82 -21.59 -16.82
N LEU A 34 2.13 -21.82 -16.80
CA LEU A 34 3.05 -21.17 -15.87
C LEU A 34 3.07 -19.65 -16.04
N LYS A 35 3.03 -19.14 -17.29
CA LYS A 35 2.91 -17.70 -17.54
C LYS A 35 1.63 -17.11 -16.94
N ARG A 36 0.51 -17.83 -17.04
CA ARG A 36 -0.78 -17.41 -16.44
C ARG A 36 -0.73 -17.44 -14.92
N GLU A 37 -0.20 -18.50 -14.33
CA GLU A 37 -0.03 -18.62 -12.87
C GLU A 37 0.87 -17.50 -12.33
N LEU A 38 1.98 -17.20 -13.01
CA LEU A 38 2.89 -16.13 -12.63
C LEU A 38 2.22 -14.75 -12.73
N TRP A 39 1.40 -14.51 -13.76
CA TRP A 39 0.60 -13.29 -13.87
C TRP A 39 -0.43 -13.17 -12.74
N LEU A 40 -1.12 -14.25 -12.39
CA LEU A 40 -2.07 -14.27 -11.26
C LEU A 40 -1.36 -14.01 -9.93
N LEU A 41 -0.19 -14.61 -9.71
CA LEU A 41 0.65 -14.35 -8.53
C LEU A 41 1.12 -12.91 -8.48
N GLN A 42 1.59 -12.34 -9.59
CA GLN A 42 1.97 -10.93 -9.66
C GLN A 42 0.78 -10.00 -9.37
N ARG A 43 -0.41 -10.34 -9.87
CA ARG A 43 -1.65 -9.61 -9.56
C ARG A 43 -2.00 -9.73 -8.07
N HIS A 44 -1.99 -10.92 -7.51
CA HIS A 44 -2.23 -11.14 -6.08
C HIS A 44 -1.21 -10.43 -5.20
N VAL A 45 0.08 -10.39 -5.57
CA VAL A 45 1.11 -9.63 -4.84
C VAL A 45 0.85 -8.13 -4.93
N LYS A 46 0.38 -7.62 -6.07
CA LYS A 46 -0.05 -6.22 -6.20
C LYS A 46 -1.28 -5.93 -5.34
N GLU A 47 -2.24 -6.84 -5.29
CA GLU A 47 -3.45 -6.72 -4.45
C GLU A 47 -3.12 -6.83 -2.95
N PHE A 48 -2.19 -7.69 -2.55
CA PHE A 48 -1.72 -7.84 -1.16
C PHE A 48 -0.88 -6.64 -0.68
N ARG A 49 -0.51 -5.70 -1.56
CA ARG A 49 0.06 -4.40 -1.16
C ARG A 49 -1.01 -3.41 -0.70
N HIS A 50 -2.31 -3.68 -0.88
CA HIS A 50 -3.39 -2.78 -0.45
C HIS A 50 -3.52 -2.61 1.08
N PRO A 51 -3.35 -3.64 1.93
CA PRO A 51 -3.31 -3.44 3.39
C PRO A 51 -2.10 -2.60 3.84
N LEU A 52 -0.98 -2.64 3.10
CA LEU A 52 0.18 -1.81 3.39
C LEU A 52 -0.09 -0.34 3.01
N PHE A 53 -0.84 -0.12 1.94
CA PHE A 53 -1.23 1.21 1.49
C PHE A 53 -2.12 1.92 2.52
N GLU A 54 -3.13 1.23 3.06
CA GLU A 54 -3.97 1.76 4.15
C GLU A 54 -3.13 2.09 5.39
N ASN A 55 -2.13 1.27 5.74
CA ASN A 55 -1.21 1.55 6.83
C ASN A 55 -0.31 2.78 6.53
N TRP A 56 0.15 2.96 5.29
CA TRP A 56 1.03 4.06 4.91
C TRP A 56 0.29 5.40 4.85
N GLU A 57 -0.92 5.41 4.30
CA GLU A 57 -1.80 6.57 4.32
C GLU A 57 -2.17 6.95 5.76
N ALA A 58 -2.51 5.95 6.59
CA ALA A 58 -2.80 6.16 8.00
C ALA A 58 -1.61 6.72 8.78
N ASP A 59 -0.40 6.20 8.57
CA ASP A 59 0.81 6.69 9.22
C ASP A 59 1.15 8.12 8.79
N LEU A 60 0.99 8.45 7.50
CA LEU A 60 1.24 9.79 7.00
C LEU A 60 0.21 10.80 7.51
N LEU A 61 -1.07 10.44 7.57
CA LEU A 61 -2.11 11.28 8.17
C LEU A 61 -1.92 11.42 9.69
N THR A 62 -1.51 10.36 10.38
CA THR A 62 -1.12 10.43 11.80
C THR A 62 0.00 11.45 11.97
N ARG A 63 1.02 11.41 11.11
CA ARG A 63 2.12 12.37 11.14
C ARG A 63 1.65 13.80 10.88
N LEU A 64 0.72 13.99 9.96
CA LEU A 64 0.10 15.30 9.71
C LEU A 64 -0.62 15.83 10.96
N ILE A 65 -1.33 14.98 11.70
CA ILE A 65 -1.97 15.35 12.97
C ILE A 65 -0.93 15.83 13.99
N GLU A 66 0.18 15.12 14.12
CA GLU A 66 1.27 15.50 15.03
C GLU A 66 1.87 16.86 14.66
N VAL A 67 2.15 17.09 13.38
CA VAL A 67 2.69 18.36 12.89
C VAL A 67 1.70 19.50 13.08
N ALA A 68 0.41 19.28 12.82
CA ALA A 68 -0.62 20.29 13.05
C ALA A 68 -0.68 20.70 14.52
N TYR A 69 -0.67 19.74 15.44
CA TYR A 69 -0.66 20.01 16.88
C TYR A 69 0.63 20.70 17.34
N ALA A 70 1.78 20.27 16.82
CA ALA A 70 3.07 20.90 17.10
C ALA A 70 3.11 22.36 16.62
N SER A 71 2.51 22.66 15.46
CA SER A 71 2.45 24.01 14.89
C SER A 71 1.62 24.99 15.75
N GLU A 72 0.67 24.46 16.53
CA GLU A 72 -0.16 25.23 17.46
C GLU A 72 0.32 25.15 18.92
N TYR A 73 1.50 24.55 19.17
CA TYR A 73 2.04 24.28 20.52
C TYR A 73 1.07 23.50 21.43
N ARG A 74 0.22 22.65 20.83
CA ARG A 74 -0.76 21.83 21.53
C ARG A 74 -0.21 20.43 21.79
N LYS A 75 -0.62 19.83 22.91
CA LYS A 75 -0.40 18.40 23.18
C LYS A 75 -1.58 17.59 22.67
N LEU A 76 -1.34 16.35 22.26
CA LEU A 76 -2.40 15.45 21.85
C LEU A 76 -3.41 15.22 23.00
N PRO A 77 -4.71 15.05 22.68
CA PRO A 77 -5.72 14.72 23.67
C PRO A 77 -5.33 13.48 24.48
N GLY A 78 -5.59 13.50 25.80
CA GLY A 78 -5.29 12.37 26.69
C GLY A 78 -3.86 12.32 27.23
N GLY A 79 -3.01 13.34 26.96
CA GLY A 79 -1.67 13.43 27.56
C GLY A 79 -0.69 12.36 27.05
N VAL A 80 -0.99 11.78 25.89
CA VAL A 80 -0.28 10.62 25.37
C VAL A 80 1.14 10.98 24.93
N VAL A 81 2.12 10.22 25.40
CA VAL A 81 3.54 10.35 25.03
C VAL A 81 3.87 9.34 23.93
N ILE A 82 4.32 9.84 22.79
CA ILE A 82 4.65 9.04 21.59
C ILE A 82 5.84 8.11 21.89
N GLY A 83 5.72 6.81 21.60
CA GLY A 83 6.86 5.87 21.56
C GLY A 83 6.99 4.83 22.69
N LYS A 84 5.99 4.68 23.57
CA LYS A 84 5.90 3.56 24.53
C LYS A 84 4.47 3.00 24.47
N GLU A 85 4.29 1.81 23.91
CA GLU A 85 2.94 1.24 23.69
C GLU A 85 2.83 -0.20 24.18
N THR A 86 1.94 -0.42 25.14
CA THR A 86 1.26 -1.67 25.48
C THR A 86 -0.07 -1.77 24.74
N PHE A 87 -0.68 -2.95 24.70
CA PHE A 87 -1.94 -3.18 23.97
C PHE A 87 -3.08 -2.24 24.43
N SER A 88 -3.22 -2.00 25.74
CA SER A 88 -4.20 -1.06 26.29
C SER A 88 -3.89 0.42 25.97
N GLU A 89 -2.63 0.77 25.69
CA GLU A 89 -2.26 2.12 25.28
C GLU A 89 -2.60 2.37 23.80
N ARG A 90 -2.63 1.32 22.97
CA ARG A 90 -2.94 1.42 21.54
C ARG A 90 -4.36 1.92 21.27
N GLU A 91 -5.37 1.39 21.96
CA GLU A 91 -6.76 1.86 21.80
C GLU A 91 -6.93 3.31 22.27
N ASN A 92 -6.24 3.68 23.35
CA ASN A 92 -6.24 5.05 23.86
C ASN A 92 -5.56 6.02 22.88
N LEU A 93 -4.47 5.59 22.24
CA LEU A 93 -3.79 6.31 21.17
C LEU A 93 -4.69 6.49 19.94
N THR A 94 -5.29 5.41 19.44
CA THR A 94 -6.22 5.47 18.31
C THR A 94 -7.36 6.45 18.58
N ARG A 95 -7.91 6.45 19.80
CA ARG A 95 -8.93 7.42 20.23
C ARG A 95 -8.37 8.85 20.28
N ALA A 96 -7.17 9.05 20.82
CA ALA A 96 -6.52 10.36 20.90
C ALA A 96 -6.30 10.98 19.51
N TYR A 97 -5.74 10.23 18.56
CA TYR A 97 -5.55 10.69 17.18
C TYR A 97 -6.88 10.90 16.46
N SER A 98 -7.89 10.06 16.70
CA SER A 98 -9.24 10.25 16.14
C SER A 98 -9.87 11.57 16.60
N LEU A 99 -9.76 11.89 17.90
CA LEU A 99 -10.24 13.17 18.44
C LEU A 99 -9.43 14.35 17.91
N ALA A 100 -8.10 14.20 17.86
CA ALA A 100 -7.21 15.23 17.35
C ALA A 100 -7.48 15.56 15.88
N ALA A 101 -7.72 14.54 15.04
CA ALA A 101 -8.04 14.71 13.63
C ALA A 101 -9.33 15.53 13.41
N ARG A 102 -10.36 15.32 14.26
CA ARG A 102 -11.60 16.11 14.22
C ARG A 102 -11.41 17.55 14.72
N ASP A 103 -10.55 17.76 15.71
CA ASP A 103 -10.29 19.07 16.31
C ASP A 103 -9.47 20.00 15.40
N ILE A 104 -8.66 19.45 14.50
CA ILE A 104 -7.87 20.24 13.56
C ILE A 104 -8.78 21.04 12.64
N ARG A 105 -8.61 22.36 12.63
CA ARG A 105 -9.37 23.27 11.77
C ARG A 105 -8.73 23.37 10.38
N SER A 106 -9.55 23.60 9.35
CA SER A 106 -9.06 23.89 7.99
C SER A 106 -8.06 25.06 7.96
N THR A 107 -8.24 26.06 8.84
CA THR A 107 -7.30 27.19 8.96
C THR A 107 -5.90 26.76 9.39
N THR A 108 -5.78 25.74 10.24
CA THR A 108 -4.49 25.15 10.66
C THR A 108 -3.81 24.48 9.47
N ILE A 109 -4.56 23.72 8.67
CA ILE A 109 -4.06 23.07 7.45
C ILE A 109 -3.58 24.08 6.40
N ARG A 110 -4.33 25.17 6.21
CA ARG A 110 -3.91 26.25 5.31
C ARG A 110 -2.64 26.95 5.78
N LYS A 111 -2.42 27.12 7.09
CA LYS A 111 -1.16 27.66 7.64
C LYS A 111 0.04 26.75 7.36
N LEU A 112 -0.18 25.44 7.25
CA LEU A 112 0.83 24.47 6.83
C LEU A 112 1.06 24.46 5.31
N GLY A 113 0.41 25.35 4.55
CA GLY A 113 0.55 25.42 3.09
C GLY A 113 -0.23 24.34 2.33
N LEU A 114 -1.17 23.66 3.00
CA LEU A 114 -1.97 22.58 2.43
C LEU A 114 -3.38 23.08 2.06
N SER A 115 -4.00 22.45 1.06
CA SER A 115 -5.37 22.77 0.64
C SER A 115 -6.43 22.14 1.57
N ASP A 116 -7.69 22.57 1.43
CA ASP A 116 -8.80 22.03 2.25
C ASP A 116 -9.05 20.53 2.02
N ARG A 117 -8.60 19.96 0.91
CA ARG A 117 -8.67 18.50 0.65
C ARG A 117 -7.93 17.68 1.71
N TYR A 118 -6.87 18.23 2.31
CA TYR A 118 -6.16 17.56 3.40
C TYR A 118 -6.91 17.65 4.72
N HIS A 119 -7.65 18.74 4.94
CA HIS A 119 -8.57 18.83 6.06
C HIS A 119 -9.71 17.82 5.92
N GLU A 120 -10.30 17.68 4.73
CA GLU A 120 -11.30 16.65 4.45
C GLU A 120 -10.76 15.23 4.70
N ALA A 121 -9.53 14.94 4.26
CA ALA A 121 -8.87 13.67 4.53
C ALA A 121 -8.67 13.40 6.04
N LEU A 122 -8.31 14.43 6.82
CA LEU A 122 -8.24 14.33 8.28
C LEU A 122 -9.61 14.12 8.93
N GLN A 123 -10.69 14.70 8.39
CA GLN A 123 -12.03 14.49 8.92
C GLN A 123 -12.55 13.06 8.69
N ARG A 124 -11.99 12.34 7.70
CA ARG A 124 -12.26 10.92 7.43
C ARG A 124 -11.38 9.95 8.24
N TYR A 125 -10.24 10.41 8.74
CA TYR A 125 -9.37 9.66 9.65
C TYR A 125 -10.12 8.94 10.82
N PRO A 126 -11.13 9.57 11.48
CA PRO A 126 -11.86 9.02 12.62
C PRO A 126 -13.14 8.23 12.27
N GLU A 127 -13.51 8.02 11.00
CA GLU A 127 -14.74 7.31 10.59
C GLU A 127 -14.84 5.84 11.08
N VAL A 128 -13.88 5.39 11.88
CA VAL A 128 -13.82 4.07 12.53
C VAL A 128 -14.03 4.12 14.06
N SER A 129 -13.94 5.28 14.70
CA SER A 129 -13.98 5.34 16.18
C SER A 129 -15.38 5.57 16.76
N CYS A 130 -16.36 5.94 15.93
CA CYS A 130 -17.76 6.14 16.35
C CYS A 130 -18.71 5.28 15.50
N GLY A 131 -18.61 3.96 15.63
CA GLY A 131 -19.41 3.00 14.87
C GLY A 131 -19.76 1.75 15.68
N TRP A 132 -20.34 1.93 16.88
CA TRP A 132 -21.16 0.88 17.50
C TRP A 132 -22.56 1.41 17.74
N THR A 133 -23.36 1.43 16.67
CA THR A 133 -24.80 1.08 16.71
C THR A 133 -25.29 0.91 15.28
N TYR A 134 -25.53 -0.35 14.90
CA TYR A 134 -26.46 -0.80 13.85
C TYR A 134 -26.57 0.02 12.57
N LEU A 135 -25.89 -0.43 11.50
CA LEU A 135 -26.45 -0.73 10.16
C LEU A 135 -25.31 -0.84 9.14
N GLU A 136 -25.28 -1.99 8.47
CA GLU A 136 -24.51 -2.46 7.30
C GLU A 136 -23.27 -1.66 6.81
N PRO A 137 -22.08 -2.29 6.74
CA PRO A 137 -20.90 -1.67 6.15
C PRO A 137 -20.99 -1.65 4.61
N ARG A 138 -20.79 -0.46 4.03
CA ARG A 138 -20.53 -0.28 2.60
C ARG A 138 -19.01 -0.41 2.38
N THR A 139 -18.60 -1.43 1.62
CA THR A 139 -17.20 -1.82 1.41
C THR A 139 -16.60 -1.12 0.20
N ASP A 140 -16.09 0.09 0.37
CA ASP A 140 -15.29 0.71 -0.69
C ASP A 140 -14.20 1.67 -0.19
N MET A 141 -14.36 2.36 0.95
CA MET A 141 -13.37 3.36 1.36
C MET A 141 -13.42 3.77 2.84
N ASP A 142 -13.54 2.84 3.77
CA ASP A 142 -13.64 3.19 5.20
C ASP A 142 -12.71 2.31 6.03
N GLN A 143 -11.53 2.85 6.40
CA GLN A 143 -10.85 2.66 7.69
C GLN A 143 -9.41 3.21 7.63
N VAL A 144 -9.02 4.13 8.52
CA VAL A 144 -7.64 4.68 8.58
C VAL A 144 -7.00 4.48 9.96
N ALA A 145 -7.73 4.78 11.04
CA ALA A 145 -7.23 4.69 12.41
C ALA A 145 -6.74 3.29 12.89
N PRO A 146 -7.33 2.14 12.51
CA PRO A 146 -6.86 0.81 12.97
C PRO A 146 -5.58 0.32 12.27
N TYR A 147 -5.22 0.94 11.15
CA TYR A 147 -4.11 0.53 10.28
C TYR A 147 -2.76 1.19 10.62
N ARG A 148 -2.73 2.08 11.62
CA ARG A 148 -1.49 2.72 12.05
C ARG A 148 -0.46 1.69 12.51
N SER A 149 0.75 1.80 11.98
CA SER A 149 1.88 0.98 12.41
C SER A 149 2.37 1.40 13.80
N GLN A 150 3.06 0.49 14.50
CA GLN A 150 3.68 0.82 15.80
C GLN A 150 4.81 1.85 15.68
N ASN A 151 5.33 2.08 14.47
CA ASN A 151 6.37 3.06 14.22
C ASN A 151 6.12 3.76 12.87
N PRO A 152 5.48 4.94 12.88
CA PRO A 152 5.17 5.72 11.68
C PRO A 152 6.39 6.13 10.84
N PHE A 153 7.60 6.10 11.41
CA PHE A 153 8.83 6.40 10.67
C PHE A 153 9.32 5.23 9.82
N ARG A 154 8.82 4.01 10.04
CA ARG A 154 9.21 2.84 9.23
C ARG A 154 8.53 2.82 7.87
N THR A 155 7.37 3.45 7.74
CA THR A 155 6.56 3.38 6.52
C THR A 155 6.85 4.50 5.53
N GLU A 156 7.46 5.60 5.99
CA GLU A 156 7.81 6.76 5.16
C GLU A 156 8.58 6.39 3.90
N PHE A 157 9.75 5.74 4.04
CA PHE A 157 10.63 5.46 2.90
C PHE A 157 9.99 4.49 1.90
N ALA A 158 9.29 3.47 2.41
CA ALA A 158 8.58 2.51 1.60
C ALA A 158 7.43 3.17 0.81
N PHE A 159 6.68 4.07 1.47
CA PHE A 159 5.60 4.79 0.83
C PHE A 159 6.13 5.80 -0.21
N ALA A 160 7.19 6.52 0.11
CA ALA A 160 7.85 7.43 -0.80
C ALA A 160 8.33 6.72 -2.07
N LYS A 161 8.99 5.57 -1.91
CA LYS A 161 9.45 4.75 -3.02
C LYS A 161 8.29 4.28 -3.90
N TRP A 162 7.22 3.76 -3.28
CA TRP A 162 6.04 3.34 -4.01
C TRP A 162 5.36 4.50 -4.76
N LEU A 163 5.23 5.68 -4.14
CA LEU A 163 4.66 6.86 -4.80
C LEU A 163 5.47 7.25 -6.03
N VAL A 164 6.80 7.23 -5.94
CA VAL A 164 7.67 7.54 -7.09
C VAL A 164 7.54 6.51 -8.20
N GLU A 165 7.49 5.21 -7.86
CA GLU A 165 7.27 4.12 -8.83
C GLU A 165 5.90 4.22 -9.53
N GLU A 166 4.86 4.62 -8.80
CA GLU A 166 3.48 4.66 -9.30
C GLU A 166 3.07 6.04 -9.84
N LYS A 167 4.02 7.00 -9.91
CA LYS A 167 3.76 8.39 -10.31
C LYS A 167 3.08 8.51 -11.67
N GLU A 168 3.49 7.69 -12.64
CA GLU A 168 2.94 7.71 -14.00
C GLU A 168 1.59 6.98 -14.08
N SER A 169 1.45 5.88 -13.34
CA SER A 169 0.21 5.08 -13.31
C SER A 169 -0.92 5.77 -12.54
N ARG A 170 -0.59 6.51 -11.48
CA ARG A 170 -1.53 7.11 -10.52
C ARG A 170 -1.13 8.55 -10.16
N PRO A 171 -1.14 9.48 -11.13
CA PRO A 171 -0.65 10.84 -10.94
C PRO A 171 -1.45 11.63 -9.89
N GLU A 172 -2.74 11.33 -9.71
CA GLU A 172 -3.60 11.99 -8.73
C GLU A 172 -3.20 11.66 -7.29
N LEU A 173 -2.97 10.36 -7.00
CA LEU A 173 -2.50 9.90 -5.70
C LEU A 173 -1.11 10.43 -5.40
N TYR A 174 -0.23 10.42 -6.40
CA TYR A 174 1.08 11.04 -6.26
C TYR A 174 0.97 12.51 -5.90
N GLY A 175 0.20 13.30 -6.67
CA GLY A 175 0.05 14.73 -6.45
C GLY A 175 -0.59 15.11 -5.12
N PHE A 176 -1.44 14.24 -4.58
CA PHE A 176 -2.02 14.41 -3.25
C PHE A 176 -1.00 14.06 -2.15
N TRP A 177 -0.48 12.84 -2.13
CA TRP A 177 0.35 12.35 -1.04
C TRP A 177 1.75 12.97 -1.02
N SER A 178 2.35 13.26 -2.18
CA SER A 178 3.70 13.82 -2.26
C SER A 178 3.85 15.17 -1.58
N LYS A 179 2.77 15.96 -1.51
CA LYS A 179 2.78 17.30 -0.89
C LYS A 179 2.82 17.24 0.64
N LEU A 180 2.45 16.12 1.24
CA LEU A 180 2.56 15.94 2.69
C LEU A 180 4.01 15.71 3.13
N PHE A 181 4.89 15.20 2.26
CA PHE A 181 6.26 14.87 2.63
C PHE A 181 7.07 16.08 3.14
N PRO A 182 7.10 17.23 2.44
CA PRO A 182 7.80 18.41 2.95
C PRO A 182 7.23 18.92 4.28
N VAL A 183 5.92 18.79 4.49
CA VAL A 183 5.25 19.23 5.72
C VAL A 183 5.52 18.27 6.89
N CYS A 184 5.51 16.96 6.62
CA CYS A 184 5.54 15.92 7.65
C CYS A 184 6.97 15.49 8.05
N TYR A 185 7.91 15.59 7.10
CA TYR A 185 9.27 15.06 7.23
C TYR A 185 10.37 16.07 6.86
N ASP A 186 10.03 17.29 6.44
CA ASP A 186 10.98 18.33 6.02
C ASP A 186 11.87 17.90 4.83
N ARG A 187 11.32 17.06 3.95
CA ARG A 187 11.99 16.57 2.73
C ARG A 187 10.98 16.24 1.64
N SER A 188 11.44 16.24 0.39
CA SER A 188 10.59 15.83 -0.73
C SER A 188 10.33 14.33 -0.74
N VAL A 189 9.27 13.90 -1.44
CA VAL A 189 8.98 12.48 -1.65
C VAL A 189 10.14 11.78 -2.38
N GLN A 190 10.83 12.47 -3.29
CA GLN A 190 11.98 11.92 -4.02
C GLN A 190 13.20 11.74 -3.12
N GLN A 191 13.47 12.72 -2.25
CA GLN A 191 14.53 12.58 -1.24
C GLN A 191 14.23 11.41 -0.32
N SER A 192 12.99 11.30 0.16
CA SER A 192 12.54 10.19 1.01
C SER A 192 12.66 8.85 0.27
N ALA A 193 12.31 8.78 -1.01
CA ALA A 193 12.44 7.55 -1.81
C ALA A 193 13.91 7.13 -2.04
N SER A 194 14.85 8.08 -2.01
CA SER A 194 16.28 7.83 -2.28
C SER A 194 17.08 7.29 -1.09
N PHE A 195 16.49 7.20 0.10
CA PHE A 195 17.22 6.83 1.31
C PHE A 195 17.58 5.32 1.44
N PHE A 196 17.34 4.50 0.40
CA PHE A 196 17.73 3.09 0.35
C PHE A 196 18.01 2.59 -1.08
#